data_AF-A0A7R9DR78-F1
#
_entry.id   AF-A0A7R9DR78-F1
#
_cell.length_a   1.000
_cell.length_b   1.000
_cell.length_c   1.000
_cell.angle_alpha   90.00
_cell.angle_beta   90.00
_cell.angle_gamma   90.00
#
_symmetry.space_group_name_H-M   'P 1'
#
loop_
_entity.id
_entity.type
_entity.pdbx_description
1 polymer ?
#
loop_
_entity_poly.entity_id
_entity_poly.type
_entity_poly.pdbx_seq_one_letter_code
_entity_poly.pdbx_strand_id
1 'polypeptide(L)'
;MGLELVKKNTQGHGTFGLAELKLNKPTEFLKKNTRIVAPRPVIGNVCHFICRGGCDWSEGPRCLKPALRPPLPPRQVPNKTRGQEEHKNFRAVNVARVVKAVPRQPRRKFVDTRRGDFHDLETSGLLPRYIYSKVLW
;
A
#
# COMPACT_ATOMS: atom_id res chain seq x y z
N MET A 1 16.83 -27.79 -14.76
CA MET A 1 17.15 -26.38 -14.52
C MET A 1 18.15 -26.33 -13.38
N GLY A 2 19.42 -26.18 -13.70
CA GLY A 2 20.55 -26.43 -12.79
C GLY A 2 20.73 -25.36 -11.71
N LEU A 3 21.20 -25.79 -10.55
CA LEU A 3 21.77 -24.93 -9.52
C LEU A 3 23.29 -24.91 -9.73
N GLU A 4 23.82 -23.75 -10.07
CA GLU A 4 25.26 -23.53 -10.24
C GLU A 4 25.98 -23.64 -8.87
N LEU A 5 26.96 -24.54 -8.77
CA LEU A 5 27.77 -24.71 -7.56
C LEU A 5 28.83 -23.61 -7.48
N VAL A 6 28.71 -22.77 -6.45
CA VAL A 6 29.70 -21.74 -6.09
C VAL A 6 31.02 -22.42 -5.71
N LYS A 7 32.07 -22.26 -6.53
CA LYS A 7 33.43 -22.74 -6.24
C LYS A 7 34.01 -21.94 -5.07
N LYS A 8 34.30 -22.61 -3.94
CA LYS A 8 35.05 -22.02 -2.83
C LYS A 8 36.55 -22.05 -3.16
N ASN A 9 37.19 -20.89 -3.20
CA ASN A 9 38.63 -20.76 -3.41
C ASN A 9 39.36 -21.09 -2.09
N THR A 10 39.62 -22.36 -1.84
CA THR A 10 40.43 -22.83 -0.70
C THR A 10 41.88 -22.96 -1.16
N GLN A 11 42.80 -22.29 -0.45
CA GLN A 11 44.24 -22.42 -0.69
C GLN A 11 44.67 -23.88 -0.66
N GLY A 12 45.63 -24.25 -1.52
CA GLY A 12 46.20 -25.58 -1.55
C GLY A 12 46.73 -25.97 -0.16
N HIS A 13 46.71 -27.25 0.19
CA HIS A 13 47.16 -27.81 1.48
C HIS A 13 46.15 -27.82 2.64
N GLY A 14 44.84 -27.70 2.37
CA GLY A 14 43.80 -27.79 3.41
C GLY A 14 43.68 -29.14 4.14
N THR A 15 44.05 -30.25 3.49
CA THR A 15 43.95 -31.62 4.04
C THR A 15 45.28 -32.22 4.48
N PHE A 16 46.38 -31.94 3.76
CA PHE A 16 47.74 -32.35 4.13
C PHE A 16 48.67 -31.14 4.00
N GLY A 17 49.50 -30.90 5.02
CA GLY A 17 50.44 -29.78 5.06
C GLY A 17 51.58 -29.90 4.03
N LEU A 18 52.45 -28.88 3.98
CA LEU A 18 53.64 -28.90 3.13
C LEU A 18 54.63 -29.98 3.59
N ALA A 19 55.16 -30.77 2.64
CA ALA A 19 56.10 -31.86 2.93
C ALA A 19 57.41 -31.39 3.55
N GLU A 20 57.88 -30.20 3.18
CA GLU A 20 59.06 -29.55 3.75
C GLU A 20 58.69 -28.17 4.29
N LEU A 21 58.90 -27.97 5.58
CA LEU A 21 58.69 -26.68 6.27
C LEU A 21 60.02 -25.92 6.31
N LYS A 22 60.14 -24.85 5.53
CA LYS A 22 61.31 -23.95 5.63
C LYS A 22 61.25 -23.21 6.98
N LEU A 23 62.17 -23.55 7.88
CA LEU A 23 62.30 -22.89 9.17
C LEU A 23 62.95 -21.51 9.00
N ASN A 24 62.47 -20.54 9.77
CA ASN A 24 63.07 -19.21 9.81
C ASN A 24 64.40 -19.25 10.56
N LYS A 25 65.32 -18.34 10.22
CA LYS A 25 66.58 -18.19 10.96
C LYS A 25 66.29 -17.65 12.37
N PRO A 26 67.13 -17.95 13.39
CA PRO A 26 66.93 -17.48 14.77
C PRO A 26 66.81 -15.95 14.89
N THR A 27 67.41 -15.21 13.95
CA THR A 27 67.37 -13.75 13.87
C THR A 27 66.01 -13.20 13.41
N GLU A 28 65.21 -14.00 12.69
CA GLU A 28 63.90 -13.67 12.13
C GLU A 28 62.76 -14.13 13.04
N PHE A 29 62.96 -14.00 14.36
CA PHE A 29 61.92 -14.30 15.33
C PHE A 29 60.75 -13.32 15.25
N LEU A 30 59.56 -13.76 15.65
CA LEU A 30 58.35 -12.94 15.67
C LEU A 30 58.53 -11.77 16.65
N LYS A 31 58.61 -10.54 16.10
CA LYS A 31 58.66 -9.32 16.91
C LYS A 31 57.26 -8.90 17.33
N LYS A 32 57.17 -8.11 18.41
CA LYS A 32 55.92 -7.52 18.88
C LYS A 32 55.23 -6.77 17.72
N ASN A 33 53.92 -6.93 17.60
CA ASN A 33 53.06 -6.28 16.60
C ASN A 33 53.24 -6.72 15.13
N THR A 34 54.08 -7.71 14.83
CA THR A 34 54.31 -8.19 13.43
C THR A 34 53.10 -8.87 12.79
N ARG A 35 52.19 -9.44 13.60
CA ARG A 35 50.98 -10.13 13.13
C ARG A 35 49.71 -9.31 13.34
N ILE A 36 49.84 -8.02 13.64
CA ILE A 36 48.69 -7.12 13.68
C ILE A 36 48.23 -6.94 12.25
N VAL A 37 47.11 -7.59 11.91
CA VAL A 37 46.38 -7.28 10.70
C VAL A 37 45.99 -5.82 10.81
N ALA A 38 46.44 -4.99 9.86
CA ALA A 38 46.02 -3.60 9.82
C ALA A 38 44.48 -3.58 9.93
N PRO A 39 43.90 -2.74 10.81
CA PRO A 39 42.46 -2.61 10.86
C PRO A 39 42.00 -2.36 9.43
N ARG A 40 40.93 -3.03 9.01
CA ARG A 40 40.36 -2.80 7.68
C ARG A 40 40.27 -1.28 7.50
N PRO A 41 40.71 -0.72 6.36
CA PRO A 41 40.55 0.70 6.15
C PRO A 41 39.09 1.00 6.44
N VAL A 42 38.86 1.94 7.35
CA VAL A 42 37.52 2.42 7.63
C VAL A 42 37.12 3.14 6.36
N ILE A 43 36.56 2.38 5.41
CA ILE A 43 35.92 2.94 4.25
C ILE A 43 34.77 3.70 4.86
N GLY A 44 34.94 5.01 4.95
CA GLY A 44 33.83 5.91 5.20
C GLY A 44 32.73 5.48 4.26
N ASN A 45 31.67 4.96 4.87
CA ASN A 45 30.32 5.03 4.32
C ASN A 45 29.92 3.92 3.34
N VAL A 46 30.36 2.68 3.52
CA VAL A 46 29.66 1.52 2.92
C VAL A 46 28.75 0.90 3.99
N CYS A 47 27.43 1.11 3.84
CA CYS A 47 26.43 0.58 4.77
C CYS A 47 26.50 -0.96 4.80
N HIS A 48 26.76 -1.56 5.98
CA HIS A 48 26.72 -3.01 6.16
C HIS A 48 25.39 -3.59 5.64
N PHE A 49 25.41 -4.80 5.10
CA PHE A 49 24.29 -5.54 4.48
C PHE A 49 23.00 -5.65 5.31
N ILE A 50 23.00 -5.17 6.58
CA ILE A 50 21.92 -5.25 7.55
C ILE A 50 21.40 -3.83 7.91
N CYS A 51 21.53 -2.84 7.02
CA CYS A 51 21.01 -1.47 7.27
C CYS A 51 19.50 -1.36 7.04
N ARG A 52 18.70 -1.84 8.00
CA ARG A 52 17.24 -1.65 8.07
C ARG A 52 16.79 -0.21 8.41
N GLY A 53 17.59 0.85 8.22
CA GLY A 53 17.13 2.15 8.75
C GLY A 53 17.82 3.48 8.41
N GLY A 54 19.04 3.52 7.88
CA GLY A 54 19.63 4.78 7.40
C GLY A 54 20.57 5.46 8.39
N CYS A 55 21.84 5.42 8.03
CA CYS A 55 23.01 6.02 8.66
C CYS A 55 23.18 7.49 8.23
N ASP A 56 23.43 8.38 9.19
CA ASP A 56 23.89 9.76 8.98
C ASP A 56 25.40 9.83 9.14
N TRP A 57 26.16 9.67 8.05
CA TRP A 57 27.56 10.07 7.99
C TRP A 57 27.81 10.81 6.68
N SER A 58 28.31 12.03 6.80
CA SER A 58 28.20 13.12 5.82
C SER A 58 29.04 12.97 4.55
N GLU A 59 29.76 11.87 4.32
CA GLU A 59 30.77 11.81 3.25
C GLU A 59 30.87 10.49 2.48
N GLY A 60 29.80 9.72 2.27
CA GLY A 60 29.91 8.63 1.29
C GLY A 60 28.64 7.89 0.88
N PRO A 61 28.78 6.75 0.17
CA PRO A 61 27.83 6.38 -0.87
C PRO A 61 26.42 6.19 -0.31
N ARG A 62 25.53 7.07 -0.77
CA ARG A 62 24.13 7.13 -0.35
C ARG A 62 23.44 5.84 -0.77
N CYS A 63 22.99 5.07 0.21
CA CYS A 63 22.14 3.91 0.01
C CYS A 63 20.76 4.45 -0.46
N LEU A 64 20.58 4.61 -1.78
CA LEU A 64 19.34 5.11 -2.40
C LEU A 64 18.21 4.09 -2.20
N LYS A 65 17.53 4.15 -1.06
CA LYS A 65 16.21 3.51 -0.92
C LYS A 65 15.23 4.33 -1.77
N PRO A 66 14.61 3.78 -2.83
CA PRO A 66 13.55 4.48 -3.52
C PRO A 66 12.41 4.71 -2.54
N ALA A 67 11.90 5.94 -2.47
CA ALA A 67 10.77 6.30 -1.63
C ALA A 67 9.52 5.55 -2.13
N LEU A 68 9.24 4.39 -1.55
CA LEU A 68 8.10 3.53 -1.90
C LEU A 68 6.74 4.17 -1.55
N ARG A 69 6.72 5.31 -0.85
CA ARG A 69 5.50 5.98 -0.41
C ARG A 69 5.48 7.42 -0.91
N PRO A 70 4.34 7.90 -1.44
CA PRO A 70 4.18 9.31 -1.77
C PRO A 70 4.29 10.17 -0.50
N PRO A 71 4.72 11.43 -0.63
CA PRO A 71 4.76 12.35 0.50
C PRO A 71 3.36 12.57 1.07
N LEU A 72 3.28 12.71 2.39
CA LEU A 72 2.04 13.10 3.07
C LEU A 72 1.58 14.47 2.54
N PRO A 73 0.26 14.69 2.40
CA PRO A 73 -0.24 16.01 2.05
C PRO A 73 0.15 17.02 3.15
N PRO A 74 0.42 18.29 2.79
CA PRO A 74 0.74 19.32 3.76
C PRO A 74 -0.42 19.49 4.74
N ARG A 75 -0.10 19.81 6.01
CA ARG A 75 -1.10 20.13 7.02
C ARG A 75 -1.98 21.26 6.50
N GLN A 76 -3.26 20.98 6.30
CA GLN A 76 -4.22 21.98 5.91
C GLN A 76 -4.36 22.96 7.07
N VAL A 77 -3.71 24.13 6.98
CA VAL A 77 -4.13 25.30 7.74
C VAL A 77 -5.54 25.62 7.25
N PRO A 78 -6.54 25.72 8.15
CA PRO A 78 -7.87 26.11 7.74
C PRO A 78 -7.78 27.52 7.18
N ASN A 79 -7.73 27.64 5.85
CA ASN A 79 -8.04 28.89 5.19
C ASN A 79 -9.43 29.27 5.70
N LYS A 80 -9.56 30.47 6.28
CA LYS A 80 -10.81 31.04 6.83
C LYS A 80 -11.98 31.08 5.83
N THR A 81 -11.76 30.63 4.60
CA THR A 81 -12.72 30.53 3.51
C THR A 81 -13.46 29.19 3.45
N ARG A 82 -13.13 28.19 4.28
CA ARG A 82 -13.92 26.96 4.37
C ARG A 82 -15.01 27.09 5.39
N GLY A 83 -16.19 27.50 4.91
CA GLY A 83 -17.40 27.60 5.70
C GLY A 83 -17.59 28.99 6.26
N GLN A 84 -17.96 29.95 5.40
CA GLN A 84 -19.05 30.80 5.83
C GLN A 84 -20.23 29.85 6.05
N GLU A 85 -20.38 29.38 7.29
CA GLU A 85 -21.69 29.02 7.80
C GLU A 85 -22.49 30.33 7.78
N GLU A 86 -22.93 30.72 6.58
CA GLU A 86 -24.03 31.65 6.46
C GLU A 86 -25.07 31.13 7.44
N HIS A 87 -25.53 31.99 8.34
CA HIS A 87 -26.54 31.66 9.32
C HIS A 87 -27.86 31.39 8.57
N LYS A 88 -27.94 30.22 7.94
CA LYS A 88 -29.03 29.81 7.05
C LYS A 88 -30.25 29.66 7.92
N ASN A 89 -31.29 30.41 7.59
CA ASN A 89 -32.57 30.25 8.26
C ASN A 89 -33.19 28.92 7.82
N PHE A 90 -32.91 27.85 8.57
CA PHE A 90 -33.41 26.50 8.29
C PHE A 90 -34.94 26.45 8.24
N ARG A 91 -35.64 27.32 8.98
CA ARG A 91 -37.11 27.41 8.92
C ARG A 91 -37.56 27.85 7.53
N ALA A 92 -36.98 28.92 6.99
CA ALA A 92 -37.32 29.40 5.65
C ALA A 92 -36.98 28.38 4.56
N VAL A 93 -35.80 27.74 4.65
CA VAL A 93 -35.37 26.69 3.71
C VAL A 93 -36.31 25.48 3.76
N ASN A 94 -36.70 25.04 4.95
CA ASN A 94 -37.60 23.89 5.12
C ASN A 94 -39.00 24.19 4.59
N VAL A 95 -39.55 25.39 4.85
CA VAL A 95 -40.85 25.81 4.31
C VAL A 95 -40.81 25.80 2.78
N ALA A 96 -39.80 26.42 2.18
CA ALA A 96 -39.65 26.43 0.73
C ALA A 96 -39.51 25.01 0.15
N ARG A 97 -38.79 24.11 0.84
CA ARG A 97 -38.62 22.71 0.43
C ARG A 97 -39.94 21.94 0.46
N VAL A 98 -40.75 22.11 1.51
CA VAL A 98 -42.05 21.42 1.65
C VAL A 98 -43.05 21.94 0.62
N VAL A 99 -43.13 23.25 0.42
CA VAL A 99 -44.03 23.87 -0.58
C VAL A 99 -43.70 23.38 -2.00
N LYS A 100 -42.41 23.20 -2.31
CA LYS A 100 -41.96 22.70 -3.62
C LYS A 100 -42.02 21.18 -3.77
N ALA A 101 -42.27 20.43 -2.70
CA ALA A 101 -42.26 18.98 -2.75
C ALA A 101 -43.49 18.44 -3.48
N VAL A 102 -43.26 17.62 -4.52
CA VAL A 102 -44.34 16.92 -5.22
C VAL A 102 -44.86 15.78 -4.34
N PRO A 103 -46.19 15.63 -4.15
CA PRO A 103 -46.73 14.53 -3.38
C PRO A 103 -46.38 13.19 -4.04
N ARG A 104 -46.12 12.17 -3.21
CA ARG A 104 -45.89 10.81 -3.72
C ARG A 104 -47.17 10.32 -4.40
N GLN A 105 -47.08 10.03 -5.69
CA GLN A 105 -48.20 9.45 -6.42
C GLN A 105 -48.44 8.02 -5.92
N PRO A 106 -49.71 7.63 -5.66
CA PRO A 106 -50.03 6.27 -5.26
C PRO A 106 -49.67 5.28 -6.38
N ARG A 107 -49.27 4.07 -5.99
CA ARG A 107 -49.01 2.99 -6.95
C ARG A 107 -50.31 2.62 -7.67
N ARG A 108 -50.23 2.36 -8.98
CA ARG A 108 -51.35 1.87 -9.77
C ARG A 108 -51.61 0.40 -9.39
N LYS A 109 -52.81 0.11 -8.91
CA LYS A 109 -53.24 -1.23 -8.48
C LYS A 109 -54.52 -1.63 -9.21
N PHE A 110 -54.63 -2.92 -9.54
CA PHE A 110 -55.83 -3.52 -10.12
C PHE A 110 -56.51 -4.35 -9.03
N VAL A 111 -57.84 -4.27 -8.96
CA VAL A 111 -58.66 -5.01 -8.00
C VAL A 111 -59.31 -6.17 -8.75
N ASP A 112 -59.00 -7.40 -8.35
CA ASP A 112 -59.57 -8.59 -9.02
C ASP A 112 -60.88 -9.03 -8.37
N THR A 113 -61.00 -8.90 -7.03
CA THR A 113 -62.16 -9.41 -6.28
C THR A 113 -62.93 -8.30 -5.55
N ARG A 114 -64.24 -8.51 -5.35
CA ARG A 114 -65.10 -7.62 -4.54
C ARG A 114 -64.68 -7.54 -3.06
N ARG A 115 -63.79 -8.42 -2.61
CA ARG A 115 -63.22 -8.45 -1.25
C ARG A 115 -61.92 -7.65 -1.12
N GLY A 116 -61.41 -7.08 -2.22
CA GLY A 116 -60.24 -6.20 -2.19
C GLY A 116 -58.91 -6.94 -2.34
N ASP A 117 -58.86 -8.02 -3.11
CA ASP A 117 -57.56 -8.54 -3.54
C ASP A 117 -56.97 -7.61 -4.61
N PHE A 118 -55.74 -7.15 -4.40
CA PHE A 118 -55.07 -6.17 -5.27
C PHE A 118 -53.76 -6.70 -5.84
N HIS A 119 -53.51 -6.39 -7.10
CA HIS A 119 -52.23 -6.63 -7.78
C HIS A 119 -51.62 -5.31 -8.27
N ASP A 120 -50.30 -5.17 -8.14
CA ASP A 120 -49.57 -4.01 -8.68
C ASP A 120 -49.53 -4.14 -10.22
N LEU A 121 -49.87 -3.07 -10.97
CA LEU A 121 -49.76 -3.09 -12.43
C LEU A 121 -48.34 -2.73 -12.85
N GLU A 122 -47.72 -3.57 -13.66
CA GLU A 122 -46.44 -3.26 -14.30
C GLU A 122 -46.61 -2.16 -15.35
N THR A 123 -45.70 -1.19 -15.34
CA THR A 123 -45.70 -0.08 -16.31
C THR A 123 -44.90 -0.48 -17.55
N SER A 124 -45.57 -0.75 -18.67
CA SER A 124 -44.90 -0.98 -19.96
C SER A 124 -44.71 0.31 -20.79
N GLY A 125 -44.66 1.47 -20.14
CA GLY A 125 -44.55 2.79 -20.79
C GLY A 125 -45.79 3.66 -20.62
N LEU A 126 -46.72 3.64 -21.59
CA LEU A 126 -47.86 4.58 -21.64
C LEU A 126 -49.10 4.10 -20.86
N LEU A 127 -49.35 2.80 -20.90
CA LEU A 127 -50.53 2.14 -20.32
C LEU A 127 -50.10 0.87 -19.58
N PRO A 128 -50.88 0.40 -18.60
CA PRO A 128 -50.61 -0.86 -17.95
C PRO A 128 -50.69 -2.04 -18.93
N ARG A 129 -49.75 -2.97 -18.81
CA ARG A 129 -49.74 -4.21 -19.59
C ARG A 129 -50.43 -5.31 -18.79
N TYR A 130 -51.57 -5.78 -19.28
CA TYR A 130 -52.22 -6.96 -18.73
C TYR A 130 -51.45 -8.20 -19.20
N ILE A 131 -50.84 -8.95 -18.28
CA ILE A 131 -49.94 -10.08 -18.59
C ILE A 131 -50.74 -11.37 -18.87
N TYR A 132 -51.98 -11.46 -18.38
CA TYR A 132 -52.84 -12.62 -18.58
C TYR A 132 -54.23 -12.19 -19.05
N SER A 133 -54.49 -12.25 -20.35
CA SER A 133 -55.86 -12.35 -20.85
C SER A 133 -56.31 -13.80 -20.69
N LYS A 134 -57.41 -14.02 -19.97
CA LYS A 134 -57.99 -15.37 -19.87
C LYS A 134 -58.52 -15.75 -21.26
N VAL A 135 -57.97 -16.82 -21.84
CA VAL A 135 -58.60 -17.50 -22.97
C VAL A 135 -59.84 -18.20 -22.39
N LEU A 136 -61.02 -17.71 -22.78
CA LEU A 136 -62.28 -18.36 -22.47
C LEU A 136 -62.31 -19.69 -23.25
N TRP A 137 -62.30 -20.80 -22.50
CA TRP A 137 -62.69 -22.12 -23.00
C TRP A 137 -64.15 -22.35 -22.64
#